data_AF-A0A959IN70-F1
#
_entry.id   AF-A0A959IN70-F1
#
_cell.length_a   1.000
_cell.length_b   1.000
_cell.length_c   1.000
_cell.angle_alpha   90.00
_cell.angle_beta   90.00
_cell.angle_gamma   90.00
#
_symmetry.space_group_name_H-M   'P 1'
#
loop_
_entity.id
_entity.type
_entity.pdbx_description
1 polymer ?
#
loop_
_entity_poly.entity_id
_entity_poly.type
_entity_poly.pdbx_seq_one_letter_code
_entity_poly.pdbx_strand_id
1 'polypeptide(L)'
;MRFFTLSLLLLISAWAVAQTNHQVTASGLTFSPADLVIEAGDTVTWTNAGGFHNVNGSQATYPDNPEGFSSGAASSDAWTFQHVFTLPGTYGYQCDIHVGANMVGSVTVNDATGGDVNIVITEIMYNPPEPDEVYEFIELYNNGENAVNLLNYAITAGIDFTFTSGYSLGAGEYVIIASDSVAFEAAFGVPAFQWTSGGLSN
;
A
#
# COMPACT_ATOMS: atom_id res chain seq x y z
N MET A 1 39.82 -13.31 23.19
CA MET A 1 39.17 -12.07 23.68
C MET A 1 37.70 -12.38 23.90
N ARG A 2 37.15 -12.08 25.09
CA ARG A 2 35.74 -12.33 25.43
C ARG A 2 34.92 -11.14 24.93
N PHE A 3 33.98 -11.38 24.03
CA PHE A 3 33.04 -10.36 23.58
C PHE A 3 31.96 -10.19 24.66
N PHE A 4 31.88 -9.00 25.23
CA PHE A 4 30.72 -8.57 26.02
C PHE A 4 29.66 -8.10 25.03
N THR A 5 28.50 -8.75 25.01
CA THR A 5 27.30 -8.21 24.36
C THR A 5 26.67 -7.20 25.31
N LEU A 6 26.77 -5.92 24.95
CA LEU A 6 25.99 -4.86 25.58
C LEU A 6 24.59 -4.90 24.97
N SER A 7 23.62 -5.51 25.66
CA SER A 7 22.21 -5.38 25.26
C SER A 7 21.77 -3.95 25.54
N LEU A 8 21.78 -3.12 24.51
CA LEU A 8 21.12 -1.82 24.50
C LEU A 8 19.61 -2.08 24.49
N LEU A 9 18.93 -1.78 25.60
CA LEU A 9 17.47 -1.75 25.63
C LEU A 9 17.03 -0.51 24.83
N LEU A 10 16.74 -0.70 23.55
CA LEU A 10 16.19 0.34 22.70
C LEU A 10 14.75 0.59 23.15
N LEU A 11 14.53 1.68 23.89
CA LEU A 11 13.18 2.21 24.11
C LEU A 11 12.72 2.80 22.77
N ILE A 12 12.09 1.97 21.95
CA ILE A 12 11.38 2.43 20.76
C ILE A 12 10.16 3.19 21.28
N SER A 13 10.25 4.52 21.35
CA SER A 13 9.05 5.33 21.40
C SER A 13 8.35 5.16 20.06
N ALA A 14 7.40 4.23 19.99
CA ALA A 14 6.51 4.10 18.85
C ALA A 14 5.66 5.37 18.80
N TRP A 15 6.05 6.30 17.94
CA TRP A 15 5.18 7.38 17.53
C TRP A 15 4.12 6.73 16.64
N ALA A 16 2.94 6.47 17.19
CA ALA A 16 1.81 6.06 16.38
C ALA A 16 1.50 7.22 15.42
N VAL A 17 1.73 7.02 14.12
CA VAL A 17 1.19 7.93 13.11
C VAL A 17 -0.32 7.94 13.35
N ALA A 18 -0.86 9.12 13.67
CA ALA A 18 -2.27 9.25 13.97
C ALA A 18 -3.06 9.00 12.69
N GLN A 19 -3.71 7.85 12.62
CA GLN A 19 -4.75 7.55 11.64
C GLN A 19 -5.78 8.69 11.64
N THR A 20 -5.91 9.41 10.53
CA THR A 20 -6.88 10.50 10.42
C THR A 20 -8.25 9.91 10.14
N ASN A 21 -9.27 10.41 10.83
CA ASN A 21 -10.65 10.05 10.57
C ASN A 21 -11.33 11.15 9.75
N HIS A 22 -11.73 10.80 8.53
CA HIS A 22 -12.46 11.67 7.62
C HIS A 22 -13.96 11.40 7.73
N GLN A 23 -14.77 12.45 7.66
CA GLN A 23 -16.22 12.36 7.83
C GLN A 23 -16.94 12.54 6.50
N VAL A 24 -17.89 11.67 6.21
CA VAL A 24 -18.82 11.79 5.08
C VAL A 24 -20.26 11.71 5.60
N THR A 25 -21.08 12.66 5.22
CA THR A 25 -22.51 12.66 5.58
C THR A 25 -23.36 12.22 4.39
N ALA A 26 -24.21 11.21 4.59
CA ALA A 26 -25.32 10.90 3.70
C ALA A 26 -26.50 11.81 4.07
N SER A 27 -26.90 12.70 3.16
CA SER A 27 -28.05 13.58 3.34
C SER A 27 -28.68 13.95 2.01
N GLY A 28 -30.01 14.02 1.97
CA GLY A 28 -30.74 14.26 0.73
C GLY A 28 -30.47 13.14 -0.27
N LEU A 29 -29.90 13.46 -1.43
CA LEU A 29 -29.49 12.47 -2.45
C LEU A 29 -27.99 12.53 -2.71
N THR A 30 -27.19 12.93 -1.70
CA THR A 30 -25.75 13.19 -1.86
C THR A 30 -24.94 12.65 -0.68
N PHE A 31 -23.70 12.27 -0.97
CA PHE A 31 -22.64 12.17 0.02
C PHE A 31 -21.89 13.51 0.10
N SER A 32 -21.57 13.97 1.31
CA SER A 32 -20.85 15.23 1.52
C SER A 32 -19.69 15.06 2.51
N PRO A 33 -18.43 15.30 2.10
CA PRO A 33 -18.00 15.47 0.71
C PRO A 33 -18.29 14.20 -0.12
N ALA A 34 -18.49 14.36 -1.43
CA ALA A 34 -18.67 13.22 -2.33
C ALA A 34 -17.33 12.55 -2.65
N ASP A 35 -16.29 13.36 -2.82
CA ASP A 35 -14.94 12.92 -3.14
C ASP A 35 -13.98 13.25 -2.00
N LEU A 36 -13.17 12.28 -1.60
CA LEU A 36 -12.11 12.42 -0.61
C LEU A 36 -10.76 12.03 -1.20
N VAL A 37 -9.71 12.72 -0.79
CA VAL A 37 -8.33 12.28 -0.95
C VAL A 37 -7.77 12.06 0.45
N ILE A 38 -7.30 10.85 0.74
CA ILE A 38 -6.83 10.42 2.06
C ILE A 38 -5.53 9.64 1.91
N GLU A 39 -4.92 9.29 3.03
CA GLU A 39 -3.68 8.53 3.08
C GLU A 39 -3.97 7.08 3.49
N ALA A 40 -3.20 6.11 2.97
CA ALA A 40 -3.31 4.73 3.42
C ALA A 40 -3.09 4.65 4.94
N GLY A 41 -3.96 3.91 5.61
CA GLY A 41 -4.09 3.88 7.06
C GLY A 41 -5.21 4.77 7.60
N ASP A 42 -5.76 5.73 6.85
CA ASP A 42 -6.85 6.58 7.32
C ASP A 42 -8.19 5.83 7.46
N THR A 43 -9.08 6.35 8.31
CA THR A 43 -10.48 5.91 8.43
C THR A 43 -11.39 6.89 7.70
N VAL A 44 -12.40 6.39 7.00
CA VAL A 44 -13.58 7.20 6.63
C VAL A 44 -14.78 6.74 7.45
N THR A 45 -15.44 7.70 8.08
CA THR A 45 -16.70 7.53 8.81
C THR A 45 -17.84 8.13 7.98
N TRP A 46 -18.77 7.29 7.55
CA TRP A 46 -20.03 7.73 6.97
C TRP A 46 -21.11 7.80 8.04
N THR A 47 -21.86 8.90 8.06
CA THR A 47 -23.02 9.08 8.95
C THR A 47 -24.28 9.35 8.15
N ASN A 48 -25.38 8.74 8.57
CA ASN A 48 -26.74 9.06 8.13
C ASN A 48 -27.58 9.44 9.35
N ALA A 49 -28.05 10.68 9.40
CA ALA A 49 -28.94 11.16 10.47
C ALA A 49 -30.43 10.93 10.14
N GLY A 50 -30.77 10.48 8.93
CA GLY A 50 -32.12 10.18 8.48
C GLY A 50 -32.24 10.17 6.95
N GLY A 51 -33.23 9.43 6.44
CA GLY A 51 -33.35 9.10 5.01
C GLY A 51 -32.93 7.67 4.73
N PHE A 52 -33.36 7.10 3.60
CA PHE A 52 -33.18 5.68 3.29
C PHE A 52 -31.86 5.47 2.51
N HIS A 53 -30.75 5.27 3.22
CA HIS A 53 -29.40 5.28 2.64
C HIS A 53 -28.56 4.07 3.06
N ASN A 54 -27.57 3.73 2.24
CA ASN A 54 -26.42 2.89 2.55
C ASN A 54 -25.15 3.41 1.86
N VAL A 55 -24.03 2.75 2.16
CA VAL A 55 -22.75 2.86 1.45
C VAL A 55 -22.42 1.49 0.87
N ASN A 56 -22.22 1.42 -0.45
CA ASN A 56 -21.79 0.22 -1.14
C ASN A 56 -20.60 0.55 -2.06
N GLY A 57 -19.40 0.17 -1.62
CA GLY A 57 -18.17 0.14 -2.41
C GLY A 57 -17.66 -1.29 -2.61
N SER A 58 -18.56 -2.28 -2.61
CA SER A 58 -18.18 -3.69 -2.77
C SER A 58 -17.60 -3.94 -4.17
N GLN A 59 -16.68 -4.90 -4.28
CA GLN A 59 -16.11 -5.28 -5.58
C GLN A 59 -17.12 -5.96 -6.52
N ALA A 60 -18.28 -6.38 -6.02
CA ALA A 60 -19.39 -6.83 -6.87
C ALA A 60 -20.01 -5.66 -7.66
N THR A 61 -20.01 -4.46 -7.08
CA THR A 61 -20.53 -3.23 -7.71
C THR A 61 -19.41 -2.42 -8.38
N TYR A 62 -18.23 -2.39 -7.78
CA TYR A 62 -17.03 -1.69 -8.26
C TYR A 62 -15.84 -2.66 -8.37
N PRO A 63 -15.74 -3.46 -9.46
CA PRO A 63 -14.71 -4.48 -9.59
C PRO A 63 -13.27 -3.97 -9.54
N ASP A 64 -13.06 -2.70 -9.89
CA ASP A 64 -11.75 -2.06 -9.92
C ASP A 64 -11.32 -1.47 -8.56
N ASN A 65 -12.19 -1.47 -7.54
CA ASN A 65 -11.80 -1.07 -6.20
C ASN A 65 -10.72 -2.04 -5.66
N PRO A 66 -9.64 -1.55 -5.03
CA PRO A 66 -8.59 -2.42 -4.47
C PRO A 66 -9.11 -3.45 -3.45
N GLU A 67 -10.13 -3.08 -2.66
CA GLU A 67 -10.88 -3.97 -1.77
C GLU A 67 -12.35 -3.52 -1.66
N GLY A 68 -13.23 -4.41 -1.18
CA GLY A 68 -14.66 -4.12 -1.04
C GLY A 68 -15.07 -3.68 0.38
N PHE A 69 -16.02 -2.74 0.46
CA PHE A 69 -16.62 -2.29 1.72
C PHE A 69 -18.11 -2.00 1.58
N SER A 70 -18.90 -2.19 2.64
CA SER A 70 -20.33 -1.84 2.63
C SER A 70 -20.90 -1.68 4.04
N SER A 71 -21.83 -0.74 4.19
CA SER A 71 -22.66 -0.59 5.39
C SER A 71 -23.84 -1.58 5.45
N GLY A 72 -24.02 -2.44 4.45
CA GLY A 72 -25.17 -3.33 4.30
C GLY A 72 -26.33 -2.71 3.53
N ALA A 73 -27.55 -3.23 3.74
CA ALA A 73 -28.76 -2.76 3.08
C ALA A 73 -29.12 -1.32 3.48
N ALA A 74 -29.79 -0.59 2.59
CA ALA A 74 -30.30 0.74 2.90
C ALA A 74 -31.27 0.72 4.09
N SER A 75 -31.12 1.70 4.97
CA SER A 75 -31.93 1.84 6.18
C SER A 75 -32.38 3.29 6.37
N SER A 76 -33.56 3.47 6.94
CA SER A 76 -34.10 4.76 7.39
C SER A 76 -33.64 5.15 8.79
N ASP A 77 -33.07 4.20 9.53
CA ASP A 77 -32.54 4.44 10.87
C ASP A 77 -31.28 5.29 10.81
N ALA A 78 -31.01 6.04 11.87
CA ALA A 78 -29.73 6.73 12.00
C ALA A 78 -28.60 5.70 12.15
N TRP A 79 -27.54 5.87 11.38
CA TRP A 79 -26.41 4.93 11.41
C TRP A 79 -25.07 5.63 11.22
N THR A 80 -24.02 4.93 11.63
CA THR A 80 -22.62 5.27 11.38
C THR A 80 -21.92 4.03 10.88
N PHE A 81 -21.15 4.18 9.81
CA PHE A 81 -20.35 3.12 9.21
C PHE A 81 -18.91 3.62 9.06
N GLN A 82 -17.92 2.79 9.40
CA GLN A 82 -16.51 3.14 9.32
C GLN A 82 -15.78 2.10 8.48
N HIS A 83 -14.83 2.56 7.65
CA HIS A 83 -13.90 1.72 6.92
C HIS A 83 -12.49 2.28 7.04
N VAL A 84 -11.50 1.41 7.28
CA VAL A 84 -10.08 1.76 7.28
C VAL A 84 -9.51 1.41 5.92
N PHE A 85 -8.94 2.39 5.23
CA PHE A 85 -8.36 2.19 3.90
C PHE A 85 -6.87 1.92 4.02
N THR A 86 -6.41 0.70 3.72
CA THR A 86 -4.98 0.34 3.83
C THR A 86 -4.30 0.16 2.48
N LEU A 87 -5.07 -0.01 1.40
CA LEU A 87 -4.53 -0.19 0.05
C LEU A 87 -4.65 1.13 -0.72
N PRO A 88 -3.55 1.66 -1.28
CA PRO A 88 -3.62 2.79 -2.19
C PRO A 88 -4.46 2.48 -3.42
N GLY A 89 -5.12 3.50 -3.95
CA GLY A 89 -5.97 3.38 -5.14
C GLY A 89 -7.19 4.28 -5.08
N THR A 90 -8.07 4.14 -6.07
CA THR A 90 -9.35 4.87 -6.10
C THR A 90 -10.49 3.91 -5.81
N TYR A 91 -11.35 4.30 -4.88
CA TYR A 91 -12.51 3.55 -4.45
C TYR A 91 -13.78 4.29 -4.82
N GLY A 92 -14.57 3.72 -5.74
CA GLY A 92 -15.93 4.16 -5.98
C GLY A 92 -16.90 3.58 -4.97
N TYR A 93 -17.93 4.34 -4.60
CA TYR A 93 -19.06 3.84 -3.82
C TYR A 93 -20.37 4.55 -4.19
N GLN A 94 -21.49 3.88 -3.90
CA GLN A 94 -22.83 4.40 -4.15
C GLN A 94 -23.77 4.17 -2.97
N CYS A 95 -24.90 4.86 -2.98
CA CYS A 95 -26.11 4.40 -2.31
C CYS A 95 -26.96 3.61 -3.31
N ASP A 96 -27.25 2.34 -3.03
CA ASP A 96 -27.84 1.42 -4.01
C ASP A 96 -29.20 1.86 -4.52
N ILE A 97 -30.05 2.36 -3.62
CA ILE A 97 -31.43 2.77 -3.96
C ILE A 97 -31.48 4.16 -4.62
N HIS A 98 -30.40 4.94 -4.54
CA HIS A 98 -30.31 6.31 -5.07
C HIS A 98 -29.24 6.47 -6.15
N VAL A 99 -28.66 5.39 -6.66
CA VAL A 99 -27.69 5.43 -7.77
C VAL A 99 -28.28 6.09 -9.02
N GLY A 100 -29.57 5.88 -9.31
CA GLY A 100 -30.27 6.52 -10.42
C GLY A 100 -30.41 8.05 -10.28
N ALA A 101 -30.23 8.59 -9.07
CA ALA A 101 -30.13 10.02 -8.80
C ALA A 101 -28.67 10.52 -8.68
N ASN A 102 -27.70 9.68 -9.07
CA ASN A 102 -26.27 9.94 -8.98
C ASN A 102 -25.76 10.17 -7.54
N MET A 103 -26.35 9.46 -6.55
CA MET A 103 -25.84 9.44 -5.18
C MET A 103 -24.63 8.49 -5.10
N VAL A 104 -23.49 9.00 -5.58
CA VAL A 104 -22.19 8.31 -5.64
C VAL A 104 -21.12 9.15 -4.98
N GLY A 105 -20.01 8.53 -4.60
CA GLY A 105 -18.82 9.21 -4.12
C GLY A 105 -17.55 8.43 -4.45
N SER A 106 -16.40 9.06 -4.20
CA SER A 106 -15.09 8.43 -4.36
C SER A 106 -14.16 8.69 -3.17
N VAL A 107 -13.27 7.75 -2.91
CA VAL A 107 -12.14 7.92 -2.00
C VAL A 107 -10.87 7.57 -2.78
N THR A 108 -10.01 8.56 -3.02
CA THR A 108 -8.64 8.34 -3.49
C THR A 108 -7.74 8.18 -2.28
N VAL A 109 -7.07 7.04 -2.20
CA VAL A 109 -6.14 6.68 -1.14
C VAL A 109 -4.73 6.77 -1.71
N ASN A 110 -3.96 7.76 -1.25
CA ASN A 110 -2.54 7.84 -1.53
C ASN A 110 -1.78 6.83 -0.66
N ASP A 111 -0.52 6.55 -1.01
CA ASP A 111 0.40 5.90 -0.08
C ASP A 111 0.56 6.73 1.18
N ALA A 112 0.57 6.08 2.36
CA ALA A 112 0.61 6.74 3.65
C ALA A 112 1.66 7.88 3.73
N THR A 113 1.25 9.15 3.55
CA THR A 113 2.13 10.29 3.84
C THR A 113 2.19 10.52 5.35
N GLY A 114 3.04 9.77 6.04
CA GLY A 114 3.17 9.86 7.50
C GLY A 114 4.53 9.47 8.07
N GLY A 115 5.46 9.01 7.25
CA GLY A 115 6.88 8.87 7.55
C GLY A 115 7.62 9.02 6.23
N ASP A 116 8.82 9.62 6.24
CA ASP A 116 9.58 9.81 5.02
C ASP A 116 9.67 8.48 4.26
N VAL A 117 9.10 8.43 3.04
CA VAL A 117 9.29 7.30 2.14
C VAL A 117 10.78 7.23 1.88
N ASN A 118 11.42 6.27 2.54
CA ASN A 118 12.88 6.20 2.64
C ASN A 118 13.32 4.83 2.13
N ILE A 119 13.03 4.59 0.85
CA ILE A 119 13.53 3.43 0.13
C ILE A 119 14.97 3.72 -0.28
N VAL A 120 15.89 2.92 0.24
CA VAL A 120 17.32 3.04 -0.03
C VAL A 120 17.83 1.75 -0.65
N ILE A 121 18.85 1.88 -1.50
CA ILE A 121 19.63 0.73 -1.94
C ILE A 121 20.66 0.43 -0.85
N THR A 122 20.59 -0.75 -0.24
CA THR A 122 21.52 -1.18 0.82
C THR A 122 22.63 -2.07 0.29
N GLU A 123 22.38 -2.83 -0.78
CA GLU A 123 23.36 -3.72 -1.40
C GLU A 123 23.25 -3.71 -2.92
N ILE A 124 24.41 -3.76 -3.57
CA ILE A 124 24.56 -3.98 -5.01
C ILE A 124 25.64 -5.06 -5.17
N MET A 125 25.23 -6.25 -5.60
CA MET A 125 26.15 -7.33 -5.99
C MET A 125 26.30 -7.30 -7.50
N TYR A 126 27.31 -6.59 -8.00
CA TYR A 126 27.56 -6.42 -9.44
C TYR A 126 28.64 -7.37 -10.00
N ASN A 127 29.25 -8.18 -9.14
CA ASN A 127 30.33 -9.09 -9.53
C ASN A 127 30.36 -10.31 -8.60
N PRO A 128 29.29 -11.14 -8.61
CA PRO A 128 29.25 -12.36 -7.82
C PRO A 128 30.35 -13.35 -8.25
N PRO A 129 30.79 -14.25 -7.36
CA PRO A 129 31.66 -15.34 -7.77
C PRO A 129 30.91 -16.29 -8.72
N GLU A 130 31.59 -16.71 -9.79
CA GLU A 130 31.20 -17.71 -10.78
C GLU A 130 29.95 -18.57 -10.44
N PRO A 131 28.92 -18.58 -11.31
CA PRO A 131 28.83 -17.84 -12.58
C PRO A 131 28.62 -16.33 -12.38
N ASP A 132 29.49 -15.52 -12.99
CA ASP A 132 29.70 -14.08 -12.74
C ASP A 132 28.46 -13.16 -12.93
N GLU A 133 27.35 -13.65 -13.50
CA GLU A 133 26.15 -12.83 -13.78
C GLU A 133 24.85 -13.37 -13.16
N VAL A 134 24.79 -14.65 -12.76
CA VAL A 134 23.53 -15.30 -12.33
C VAL A 134 23.08 -14.83 -10.95
N TYR A 135 24.02 -14.34 -10.14
CA TYR A 135 23.78 -13.89 -8.77
C TYR A 135 23.97 -12.38 -8.60
N GLU A 136 23.89 -11.62 -9.68
CA GLU A 136 23.81 -10.17 -9.57
C GLU A 136 22.48 -9.77 -8.95
N PHE A 137 22.51 -8.82 -8.01
CA PHE A 137 21.29 -8.31 -7.40
C PHE A 137 21.42 -6.87 -6.89
N ILE A 138 20.27 -6.23 -6.71
CA ILE A 138 20.07 -5.00 -5.95
C ILE A 138 19.13 -5.31 -4.80
N GLU A 139 19.50 -4.90 -3.58
CA GLU A 139 18.63 -4.91 -2.40
C GLU A 139 18.02 -3.52 -2.21
N LEU A 140 16.69 -3.44 -2.21
CA LEU A 140 15.95 -2.26 -1.75
C LEU A 140 15.51 -2.50 -0.31
N TYR A 141 15.79 -1.54 0.56
CA TYR A 141 15.42 -1.58 1.96
C TYR A 141 14.50 -0.41 2.30
N ASN A 142 13.44 -0.69 3.04
CA ASN A 142 12.58 0.33 3.59
C ASN A 142 13.16 0.83 4.92
N ASN A 143 13.96 1.90 4.83
CA ASN A 143 14.50 2.63 5.98
C ASN A 143 13.51 3.66 6.55
N GLY A 144 12.25 3.60 6.12
CA GLY A 144 11.15 4.38 6.66
C GLY A 144 10.49 3.67 7.84
N GLU A 145 9.52 4.35 8.44
CA GLU A 145 8.79 3.85 9.61
C GLU A 145 7.47 3.16 9.25
N ASN A 146 7.03 3.26 8.00
CA ASN A 146 5.76 2.73 7.50
C ASN A 146 5.97 1.80 6.30
N ALA A 147 5.03 0.90 6.06
CA ALA A 147 5.03 0.11 4.83
C ALA A 147 4.87 1.01 3.60
N VAL A 148 5.56 0.67 2.52
CA VAL A 148 5.53 1.43 1.25
C VAL A 148 5.07 0.50 0.14
N ASN A 149 4.06 0.89 -0.62
CA ASN A 149 3.71 0.19 -1.85
C ASN A 149 4.69 0.59 -2.96
N LEU A 150 5.43 -0.38 -3.49
CA LEU A 150 6.42 -0.15 -4.52
C LEU A 150 5.82 -0.15 -5.94
N LEU A 151 4.49 -0.17 -6.11
CA LEU A 151 3.87 -0.10 -7.43
C LEU A 151 4.46 1.07 -8.25
N ASN A 152 4.91 0.76 -9.48
CA ASN A 152 5.58 1.69 -10.40
C ASN A 152 6.97 2.20 -9.97
N TYR A 153 7.53 1.76 -8.83
CA TYR A 153 8.95 1.96 -8.58
C TYR A 153 9.75 1.24 -9.66
N ALA A 154 10.74 1.93 -10.20
CA ALA A 154 11.53 1.44 -11.30
C ALA A 154 13.02 1.70 -11.09
N ILE A 155 13.82 0.73 -11.50
CA ILE A 155 15.26 0.89 -11.69
C ILE A 155 15.46 0.86 -13.20
N THR A 156 15.95 1.97 -13.75
CA THR A 156 16.09 2.20 -15.20
C THR A 156 17.52 2.57 -15.59
N ALA A 157 18.43 2.65 -14.61
CA ALA A 157 19.85 2.88 -14.82
C ALA A 157 20.59 1.57 -14.54
N GLY A 158 21.29 1.04 -15.56
CA GLY A 158 22.00 -0.24 -15.50
C GLY A 158 21.10 -1.43 -15.82
N ILE A 159 19.98 -1.56 -15.12
CA ILE A 159 18.97 -2.59 -15.35
C ILE A 159 17.62 -1.97 -15.74
N ASP A 160 16.74 -2.77 -16.35
CA ASP A 160 15.35 -2.46 -16.61
C ASP A 160 14.43 -3.30 -15.69
N PHE A 161 13.90 -2.67 -14.66
CA PHE A 161 12.94 -3.28 -13.75
C PHE A 161 11.86 -2.28 -13.32
N THR A 162 10.62 -2.77 -13.16
CA THR A 162 9.51 -2.01 -12.59
C THR A 162 8.59 -2.96 -11.85
N PHE A 163 8.16 -2.59 -10.64
CA PHE A 163 7.08 -3.29 -9.95
C PHE A 163 5.75 -3.03 -10.68
N THR A 164 5.27 -3.99 -11.45
CA THR A 164 4.05 -3.86 -12.28
C THR A 164 2.77 -4.23 -11.54
N SER A 165 2.89 -4.85 -10.37
CA SER A 165 1.82 -5.14 -9.41
C SER A 165 2.16 -4.52 -8.06
N GLY A 166 1.13 -4.18 -7.27
CA GLY A 166 1.36 -3.67 -5.91
C GLY A 166 2.20 -4.63 -5.08
N TYR A 167 3.24 -4.11 -4.45
CA TYR A 167 4.12 -4.83 -3.53
C TYR A 167 4.32 -3.97 -2.29
N SER A 168 3.74 -4.39 -1.17
CA SER A 168 3.88 -3.68 0.10
C SER A 168 5.16 -4.14 0.78
N LEU A 169 6.15 -3.25 0.87
CA LEU A 169 7.39 -3.47 1.60
C LEU A 169 7.25 -2.86 3.00
N GLY A 170 7.18 -3.68 4.05
CA GLY A 170 7.06 -3.24 5.43
C GLY A 170 8.25 -2.41 5.92
N ALA A 171 8.06 -1.64 6.98
CA ALA A 171 9.14 -0.89 7.62
C ALA A 171 10.23 -1.84 8.13
N GLY A 172 11.49 -1.57 7.78
CA GLY A 172 12.62 -2.43 8.12
C GLY A 172 12.69 -3.75 7.34
N GLU A 173 11.84 -3.95 6.33
CA GLU A 173 11.95 -5.07 5.40
C GLU A 173 12.81 -4.68 4.18
N TYR A 174 13.33 -5.70 3.50
CA TYR A 174 14.02 -5.56 2.22
C TYR A 174 13.39 -6.44 1.15
N VAL A 175 13.65 -6.09 -0.11
CA VAL A 175 13.29 -6.88 -1.29
C VAL A 175 14.48 -6.97 -2.22
N ILE A 176 14.65 -8.14 -2.84
CA ILE A 176 15.72 -8.43 -3.78
C ILE A 176 15.21 -8.33 -5.21
N ILE A 177 15.99 -7.69 -6.07
CA ILE A 177 15.81 -7.66 -7.52
C ILE A 177 17.08 -8.25 -8.12
N ALA A 178 16.99 -9.41 -8.75
CA ALA A 178 18.11 -10.23 -9.23
C ALA A 178 18.07 -10.44 -10.75
N SER A 179 19.21 -10.83 -11.33
CA SER A 179 19.34 -11.18 -12.75
C SER A 179 18.57 -12.44 -13.13
N ASP A 180 18.66 -13.49 -12.30
CA ASP A 180 17.89 -14.72 -12.37
C ASP A 180 17.28 -15.01 -10.99
N SER A 181 16.00 -14.68 -10.83
CA SER A 181 15.35 -14.80 -9.52
C SER A 181 15.20 -16.26 -9.07
N VAL A 182 15.06 -17.18 -10.01
CA VAL A 182 14.89 -18.61 -9.72
C VAL A 182 16.20 -19.21 -9.22
N ALA A 183 17.31 -18.92 -9.92
CA ALA A 183 18.63 -19.36 -9.50
C ALA A 183 19.04 -18.70 -8.18
N PHE A 184 18.74 -17.41 -7.98
CA PHE A 184 19.00 -16.70 -6.75
C PHE A 184 18.25 -17.33 -5.56
N GLU A 185 16.94 -17.52 -5.69
CA GLU A 185 16.12 -18.12 -4.62
C GLU A 185 16.58 -19.56 -4.33
N ALA A 186 16.94 -20.34 -5.35
CA ALA A 186 17.47 -21.69 -5.17
C ALA A 186 18.81 -21.71 -4.42
N ALA A 187 19.67 -20.71 -4.63
CA ALA A 187 20.99 -20.63 -3.99
C ALA A 187 20.94 -20.05 -2.57
N PHE A 188 20.13 -19.01 -2.35
CA PHE A 188 20.12 -18.23 -1.10
C PHE A 188 18.88 -18.46 -0.23
N GLY A 189 17.83 -19.09 -0.77
CA GLY A 189 16.57 -19.33 -0.04
C GLY A 189 15.76 -18.05 0.21
N VAL A 190 16.07 -16.97 -0.52
CA VAL A 190 15.42 -15.66 -0.41
C VAL A 190 14.67 -15.38 -1.71
N PRO A 191 13.35 -15.12 -1.68
CA PRO A 191 12.60 -14.75 -2.86
C PRO A 191 13.13 -13.46 -3.49
N ALA A 192 13.16 -13.42 -4.82
CA ALA A 192 13.62 -12.26 -5.57
C ALA A 192 12.66 -11.95 -6.73
N PHE A 193 12.63 -10.68 -7.13
CA PHE A 193 12.09 -10.26 -8.41
C PHE A 193 13.18 -10.38 -9.48
N GLN A 194 12.79 -10.70 -10.71
CA GLN A 194 13.72 -10.73 -11.84
C GLN A 194 13.62 -9.45 -12.65
N TRP A 195 14.76 -8.80 -12.95
CA TRP A 195 14.75 -7.71 -13.93
C TRP A 195 14.62 -8.22 -15.36
N THR A 196 14.19 -7.33 -16.25
CA THR A 196 13.83 -7.72 -17.63
C THR A 196 15.01 -7.66 -18.59
N SER A 197 15.95 -6.75 -18.36
CA SER A 197 16.98 -6.35 -19.31
C SER A 197 18.08 -5.54 -18.59
N GLY A 198 19.22 -5.38 -19.25
CA GLY A 198 20.40 -4.68 -18.71
C GLY A 198 21.30 -5.58 -17.87
N GLY A 199 22.19 -4.94 -17.10
CA GLY A 199 23.17 -5.60 -16.24
C GLY A 199 23.93 -4.58 -15.39
N LEU A 200 24.49 -5.04 -14.28
CA LEU A 200 25.31 -4.19 -13.44
C LEU A 200 26.72 -4.11 -14.04
N SER A 201 27.29 -2.90 -14.12
CA SER A 201 28.62 -2.74 -14.72
C SER A 201 29.72 -3.07 -13.72
N ASN A 202 30.76 -3.77 -14.19
CA ASN A 202 31.99 -4.07 -13.47
C ASN A 202 33.15 -3.11 -13.77
#